data_AF-A0AAN1UCK1-F1
#
_entry.id   AF-A0AAN1UCK1-F1
#
_cell.length_a   1.000
_cell.length_b   1.000
_cell.length_c   1.000
_cell.angle_alpha   90.00
_cell.angle_beta   90.00
_cell.angle_gamma   90.00
#
_symmetry.space_group_name_H-M   'P 1'
#
loop_
_entity.id
_entity.type
_entity.pdbx_description
1 polymer ?
#
loop_
_entity_poly.entity_id
_entity_poly.type
_entity_poly.pdbx_seq_one_letter_code
_entity_poly.pdbx_strand_id
1 'polypeptide(L)' 'MQMFGKPSHVMTVNLEGRSLALVNIEKVKESLNNEGFFLQLPPPPENLLQQHKERKAQQKND' A
#
# COMPACT_ATOMS: atom_id res chain seq x y z
N MET A 1 -0.18 -18.45 -1.15
CA MET A 1 0.98 -18.57 -0.24
C MET A 1 2.26 -19.10 -0.90
N GLN A 2 2.25 -19.70 -2.10
CA GLN A 2 3.48 -20.17 -2.76
C GLN A 2 4.53 -19.06 -3.02
N MET A 3 4.09 -17.80 -3.21
CA MET A 3 5.00 -16.66 -3.41
C MET A 3 5.74 -16.20 -2.14
N PHE A 4 5.22 -16.47 -0.94
CA PHE A 4 5.72 -15.86 0.31
C PHE A 4 6.54 -16.83 1.19
N GLY A 5 6.74 -18.07 0.74
CA GLY A 5 7.52 -19.08 1.46
C GLY A 5 6.93 -19.43 2.84
N LYS A 6 7.77 -20.00 3.72
CA LYS A 6 7.37 -20.32 5.09
C LYS A 6 7.46 -19.05 5.95
N PRO A 7 6.42 -18.68 6.70
CA PRO A 7 6.47 -17.50 7.56
C PRO A 7 7.53 -17.67 8.65
N SER A 8 8.31 -16.61 8.87
CA SER A 8 9.26 -16.47 9.97
C SER A 8 8.86 -15.31 10.87
N HIS A 9 9.04 -15.48 12.18
CA HIS A 9 8.85 -14.38 13.11
C HIS A 9 10.00 -13.38 12.96
N VAL A 10 9.67 -12.14 12.62
CA VAL A 10 10.68 -11.06 12.44
C VAL A 10 10.67 -10.13 13.64
N MET A 11 9.49 -9.61 14.03
CA MET A 11 9.34 -8.71 15.17
C MET A 11 7.87 -8.66 15.65
N THR A 12 7.68 -8.24 16.88
CA THR A 12 6.36 -7.88 17.44
C THR A 12 6.20 -6.36 17.44
N VAL A 13 5.06 -5.86 16.96
CA VAL A 13 4.79 -4.41 16.86
C VAL A 13 3.56 -4.06 17.69
N ASN A 14 3.68 -3.05 18.56
CA ASN A 14 2.51 -2.45 19.20
C ASN A 14 1.83 -1.46 18.25
N LEU A 15 0.54 -1.71 17.98
CA LEU A 15 -0.32 -0.94 17.09
C LEU A 15 -1.13 0.16 17.83
N GLU A 16 -1.13 0.16 19.16
CA GLU A 16 -1.82 1.16 19.97
C GLU A 16 -1.08 2.51 19.94
N GLY A 17 -1.82 3.59 19.68
CA GLY A 17 -1.27 4.96 19.64
C GLY A 17 -0.27 5.25 18.50
N ARG A 18 -0.08 4.31 17.56
CA ARG A 18 0.92 4.42 16.49
C ARG A 18 0.29 4.86 15.16
N SER A 19 0.80 5.95 14.60
CA SER A 19 0.56 6.33 13.19
C SER A 19 1.52 5.60 12.27
N LEU A 20 0.99 4.88 11.27
CA LEU A 20 1.81 4.22 10.25
C LEU A 20 1.98 5.17 9.04
N ALA A 21 3.20 5.26 8.51
CA ALA A 21 3.53 6.26 7.48
C ALA A 21 2.90 5.98 6.11
N LEU A 22 2.77 4.70 5.75
CA LEU A 22 2.37 4.26 4.40
C LEU A 22 0.96 3.66 4.35
N VAL A 23 0.38 3.33 5.52
CA VAL A 23 -0.85 2.54 5.60
C VAL A 23 -1.77 3.08 6.69
N ASN A 24 -3.08 2.98 6.48
CA ASN A 24 -4.06 3.35 7.49
C ASN A 24 -4.16 2.23 8.54
N ILE A 25 -4.01 2.58 9.82
CA ILE A 25 -4.08 1.66 10.95
C ILE A 25 -5.43 0.94 11.06
N GLU A 26 -6.53 1.58 10.67
CA GLU A 26 -7.87 0.97 10.72
C GLU A 26 -7.99 -0.20 9.74
N LYS A 27 -7.47 -0.02 8.50
CA LYS A 27 -7.42 -1.10 7.50
C LYS A 27 -6.55 -2.26 7.95
N VAL A 28 -5.43 -1.96 8.63
CA VAL A 28 -4.56 -3.01 9.19
C VAL A 28 -5.32 -3.81 10.24
N LYS A 29 -6.01 -3.14 11.18
CA LYS A 29 -6.79 -3.82 12.21
C LYS A 29 -7.92 -4.66 11.62
N GLU A 30 -8.61 -4.15 10.61
CA GLU A 30 -9.68 -4.86 9.91
C GLU A 30 -9.16 -6.13 9.22
N SER A 31 -8.10 -6.03 8.41
CA SER A 31 -7.50 -7.21 7.75
C SER A 31 -6.94 -8.21 8.76
N LEU A 32 -6.36 -7.76 9.87
CA LEU A 32 -5.91 -8.68 10.93
C LEU A 32 -7.06 -9.43 11.59
N ASN A 33 -8.22 -8.78 11.81
CA ASN A 33 -9.39 -9.43 12.40
C ASN A 33 -10.10 -10.38 11.43
N ASN A 34 -10.17 -10.03 10.15
CA ASN A 34 -10.94 -10.78 9.15
C ASN A 34 -10.09 -11.81 8.40
N GLU A 35 -8.89 -11.44 7.95
CA GLU A 35 -8.00 -12.26 7.10
C GLU A 35 -6.85 -12.90 7.90
N GLY A 36 -6.57 -12.40 9.11
CA GLY A 36 -5.49 -12.89 9.97
C GLY A 36 -4.10 -12.37 9.60
N PHE A 37 -3.97 -11.56 8.55
CA PHE A 37 -2.72 -10.93 8.11
C PHE A 37 -3.01 -9.64 7.34
N PHE A 38 -2.01 -8.77 7.21
CA PHE A 38 -2.08 -7.57 6.36
C PHE A 38 -0.86 -7.54 5.43
N LEU A 39 -1.08 -7.49 4.12
CA LEU A 39 -0.02 -7.39 3.13
C LEU A 39 0.17 -5.95 2.68
N GLN A 40 1.33 -5.39 2.98
CA GLN A 40 1.74 -4.12 2.41
C GLN A 40 2.37 -4.36 1.04
N LEU A 41 1.57 -4.16 -0.01
CA LEU A 41 2.07 -4.12 -1.37
C LEU A 41 2.63 -2.72 -1.66
N PRO A 42 3.76 -2.62 -2.39
CA PRO A 42 4.22 -1.32 -2.87
C PRO A 42 3.16 -0.72 -3.80
N PRO A 43 2.99 0.62 -3.79
CA PRO A 43 2.13 1.27 -4.77
C PRO A 43 2.63 0.95 -6.19
N PRO A 44 1.72 0.80 -7.17
CA PRO A 44 2.12 0.60 -8.55
C PRO A 44 3.01 1.77 -9.01
N PRO A 45 4.02 1.50 -9.85
CA PRO A 45 4.88 2.54 -10.37
C PRO A 45 4.06 3.55 -11.19
N GLU A 46 4.42 4.83 -11.09
CA GLU A 46 3.74 5.88 -11.84
C GLU A 46 3.93 5.72 -13.35
N ASN A 47 2.84 5.86 -14.10
CA ASN A 47 2.90 5.90 -15.56
C ASN A 47 3.23 7.31 -16.05
N LEU A 48 4.52 7.64 -16.08
CA LEU A 48 5.01 8.97 -16.47
C LEU A 48 4.60 9.38 -17.90
N LEU A 49 4.50 8.41 -18.81
CA LEU A 49 4.07 8.65 -20.19
C LEU A 49 2.61 9.11 -20.24
N GLN A 50 1.73 8.44 -19.47
CA GLN A 50 0.33 8.81 -19.39
C GLN A 50 0.15 10.20 -18.78
N GLN A 51 0.82 10.48 -17.65
CA GLN A 51 0.81 11.80 -17.04
C GLN A 51 1.28 12.90 -18.01
N HIS A 52 2.31 12.62 -18.82
CA HIS A 52 2.79 13.57 -19.83
C HIS A 52 1.74 13.86 -20.91
N LYS A 53 1.03 12.82 -21.39
CA LYS A 53 -0.06 12.98 -22.37
C LYS A 53 -1.22 13.80 -21.80
N GLU A 54 -1.62 13.56 -20.55
CA GLU A 54 -2.67 14.29 -19.85
C GLU A 54 -2.33 15.77 -19.70
N ARG A 55 -1.09 16.08 -19.26
CA ARG A 55 -0.61 17.47 -19.18
C ARG A 55 -0.64 18.19 -20.53
N LYS A 56 -0.23 17.52 -21.62
CA LYS A 56 -0.30 18.09 -22.97
C LYS A 56 -1.73 18.29 -23.47
N ALA A 57 -2.67 17.44 -23.07
CA ALA A 57 -4.07 17.58 -23.43
C ALA A 57 -4.72 18.79 -22.72
N GLN A 58 -4.38 19.01 -21.44
CA GLN A 58 -4.85 20.18 -20.69
C GLN A 58 -4.32 21.50 -21.28
N GLN A 59 -3.04 21.56 -21.65
CA GLN A 59 -2.43 22.75 -22.28
C GLN A 59 -2.99 23.10 -23.67
N LYS A 60 -3.69 22.19 -24.34
CA LYS A 60 -4.32 22.45 -25.64
C LYS A 60 -5.74 22.99 -25.53
N ASN A 61 -6.35 22.89 -24.35
CA ASN A 61 -7.72 23.28 -24.10
C ASN A 61 -7.84 24.67 -23.44
N ASP A 62 -6.69 25.32 -23.18
CA ASP A 62 -6.55 26.75 -22.84
C ASP A 62 -6.04 27.52 -24.08
#